data_AF-A0A355YQE5-F1
#
_entry.id   AF-A0A355YQE5-F1
#
_cell.length_a   1.000
_cell.length_b   1.000
_cell.length_c   1.000
_cell.angle_alpha   90.00
_cell.angle_beta   90.00
_cell.angle_gamma   90.00
#
_symmetry.space_group_name_H-M   'P 1'
#
loop_
_entity.id
_entity.type
_entity.pdbx_description
1 polymer ?
#
loop_
_entity_poly.entity_id
_entity_poly.type
_entity_poly.pdbx_seq_one_letter_code
_entity_poly.pdbx_strand_id
1 'polypeptide(L)'
;MKLIKLFIAFVVLNLGAAQAVLEVTVVKKDANAFPIIVSHFELVGKGAQDKDISKIIQANLERSGRFNVVIPETIIAQDVDAQHWKRQNIEAVVTGNIEQQSDKIYKFSVSLFDVYSNKQLFTKTTRVHVSGFRKVA
;
A
#
# COMPACT_ATOMS: atom_id res chain seq x y z
N MET A 1 43.53 27.42 -32.05
CA MET A 1 42.21 26.79 -32.33
C MET A 1 42.24 25.27 -32.51
N LYS A 2 43.27 24.67 -33.13
CA LYS A 2 43.33 23.21 -33.35
C LYS A 2 43.46 22.38 -32.05
N LEU A 3 44.24 22.84 -31.08
CA LEU A 3 44.44 22.16 -29.79
C LEU A 3 43.18 22.12 -28.92
N ILE A 4 42.36 23.18 -28.92
CA ILE A 4 41.08 23.22 -28.19
C ILE A 4 40.10 22.19 -28.77
N LYS A 5 40.05 22.04 -30.10
CA LYS A 5 39.21 21.02 -30.75
C LYS A 5 39.64 19.60 -30.38
N LEU A 6 40.95 19.37 -30.26
CA LEU A 6 41.49 18.08 -29.83
C LEU A 6 41.14 17.78 -28.38
N PHE A 7 41.22 18.79 -27.50
CA PHE A 7 40.86 18.64 -26.09
C PHE A 7 39.37 18.36 -25.90
N ILE A 8 38.49 19.05 -26.65
CA ILE A 8 37.05 18.80 -26.61
C ILE A 8 36.72 17.38 -27.11
N ALA A 9 37.36 16.94 -28.20
CA ALA A 9 37.18 15.57 -28.70
C ALA A 9 37.59 14.53 -27.65
N PHE A 10 38.70 14.76 -26.94
CA PHE A 10 39.16 13.88 -25.87
C PHE A 10 38.19 13.83 -24.69
N VAL A 11 37.59 14.95 -24.30
CA VAL A 11 36.57 14.98 -23.22
C VAL A 11 35.33 14.19 -23.63
N VAL A 12 34.84 14.36 -24.86
CA VAL A 12 33.64 13.64 -25.36
C VAL A 12 33.86 12.12 -25.38
N LEU A 13 35.06 11.67 -25.73
CA LEU A 13 35.43 10.24 -25.74
C LEU A 13 35.48 9.61 -24.34
N ASN A 14 35.55 10.41 -23.27
CA ASN A 14 35.60 9.94 -21.88
C ASN A 14 34.24 10.01 -21.16
N LEU A 15 33.15 10.42 -21.83
CA LEU A 15 31.79 10.26 -21.27
C LEU A 15 31.35 8.79 -21.40
N GLY A 16 31.81 7.95 -20.48
CA GLY A 16 31.35 6.56 -20.36
C GLY A 16 29.86 6.49 -20.01
N ALA A 17 29.16 5.52 -20.58
CA ALA A 17 27.76 5.24 -20.24
C ALA A 17 27.68 4.60 -18.84
N ALA A 18 27.06 5.28 -17.89
CA ALA A 18 26.77 4.72 -16.57
C ALA A 18 25.80 3.53 -16.74
N GLN A 19 26.30 2.31 -16.53
CA GLN A 19 25.48 1.10 -16.54
C GLN A 19 24.83 0.93 -15.16
N ALA A 20 23.58 1.36 -15.03
CA ALA A 20 22.78 1.07 -13.85
C ALA A 20 22.31 -0.39 -13.94
N VAL A 21 22.99 -1.30 -13.23
CA VAL A 21 22.52 -2.68 -13.05
C VAL A 21 21.33 -2.64 -12.09
N LEU A 22 20.15 -2.99 -12.58
CA LEU A 22 18.96 -3.14 -11.76
C LEU A 22 18.98 -4.53 -11.11
N GLU A 23 19.35 -4.59 -9.84
CA GLU A 23 19.20 -5.80 -9.03
C GLU A 23 17.77 -5.88 -8.49
N VAL A 24 17.02 -6.91 -8.89
CA VAL A 24 15.66 -7.16 -8.41
C VAL A 24 15.67 -8.35 -7.47
N THR A 25 15.55 -8.09 -6.17
CA THR A 25 15.42 -9.15 -5.16
C THR A 25 13.95 -9.48 -4.95
N VAL A 26 13.56 -10.73 -5.21
CA VAL A 26 12.22 -11.23 -4.92
C VAL A 26 12.18 -11.74 -3.49
N VAL A 27 11.50 -11.00 -2.61
CA VAL A 27 11.25 -11.43 -1.23
C VAL A 27 10.20 -12.54 -1.24
N LYS A 28 10.54 -13.71 -0.69
CA LYS A 28 9.57 -14.80 -0.45
C LYS A 28 8.80 -14.52 0.83
N LYS A 29 7.54 -14.97 0.88
CA LYS A 29 6.70 -14.93 2.09
C LYS A 29 7.36 -15.77 3.20
N ASP A 30 7.51 -15.16 4.39
CA ASP A 30 8.00 -15.86 5.58
C ASP A 30 7.01 -16.96 6.00
N ALA A 31 7.52 -18.10 6.47
CA ALA A 31 6.69 -19.17 7.03
C ALA A 31 5.89 -18.69 8.25
N ASN A 32 6.42 -17.71 8.99
CA ASN A 32 5.79 -17.09 10.16
C ASN A 32 5.21 -15.70 9.85
N ALA A 33 4.73 -15.49 8.61
CA ALA A 33 4.12 -14.22 8.21
C ALA A 33 2.91 -13.87 9.08
N PHE A 34 2.87 -12.63 9.58
CA PHE A 34 1.88 -12.12 10.53
C PHE A 34 0.46 -12.16 9.93
N PRO A 35 -0.49 -12.89 10.53
CA PRO A 35 -1.84 -13.06 9.99
C PRO A 35 -2.68 -11.79 10.18
N ILE A 36 -3.10 -11.20 9.07
CA ILE A 36 -3.82 -9.93 9.06
C ILE A 36 -4.98 -9.98 8.07
N ILE A 37 -6.11 -9.41 8.46
CA ILE A 37 -7.24 -9.20 7.57
C ILE A 37 -7.25 -7.77 7.05
N VAL A 38 -7.58 -7.62 5.77
CA VAL A 38 -7.87 -6.31 5.17
C VAL A 38 -9.30 -6.34 4.65
N SER A 39 -10.18 -5.53 5.26
CA SER A 39 -11.56 -5.38 4.80
C SER A 39 -11.62 -4.74 3.41
N HIS A 40 -12.70 -5.00 2.69
CA HIS A 40 -13.11 -4.16 1.56
C HIS A 40 -13.29 -2.71 2.02
N PHE A 41 -12.76 -1.76 1.25
CA PHE A 41 -12.92 -0.32 1.48
C PHE A 41 -14.13 0.18 0.69
N GLU A 42 -15.18 0.57 1.39
CA GLU A 42 -16.36 1.15 0.75
C GLU A 42 -16.08 2.58 0.28
N LEU A 43 -16.53 2.87 -0.95
CA LEU A 43 -16.54 4.21 -1.49
C LEU A 43 -17.94 4.83 -1.38
N VAL A 44 -18.03 5.91 -0.63
CA VAL A 44 -19.25 6.72 -0.49
C VAL A 44 -19.11 7.97 -1.35
N GLY A 45 -19.75 8.01 -2.53
CA GLY A 45 -19.73 9.16 -3.45
C GLY A 45 -20.13 8.85 -4.91
N LYS A 46 -20.39 9.90 -5.71
CA LYS A 46 -20.63 9.82 -7.16
C LYS A 46 -19.31 9.96 -7.94
N GLY A 47 -18.91 8.89 -8.61
CA GLY A 47 -17.72 8.87 -9.47
C GLY A 47 -16.72 7.79 -9.07
N ALA A 48 -17.25 6.59 -8.79
CA ALA A 48 -16.47 5.48 -8.31
C ALA A 48 -15.25 5.21 -9.18
N GLN A 49 -14.07 5.56 -8.68
CA GLN A 49 -12.86 4.94 -9.17
C GLN A 49 -12.88 3.53 -8.61
N ASP A 50 -13.25 2.57 -9.46
CA ASP A 50 -13.33 1.13 -9.17
C ASP A 50 -11.92 0.52 -8.98
N LYS A 51 -11.12 1.16 -8.13
CA LYS A 51 -9.86 0.61 -7.67
C LYS A 51 -10.13 -0.03 -6.34
N ASP A 52 -10.03 -1.35 -6.35
CA ASP A 52 -10.03 -2.17 -5.16
C ASP A 52 -8.80 -1.82 -4.30
N ILE A 53 -8.96 -0.83 -3.42
CA ILE A 53 -7.88 -0.35 -2.54
C ILE A 53 -7.43 -1.47 -1.60
N SER A 54 -8.34 -2.36 -1.20
CA SER A 54 -8.02 -3.53 -0.39
C SER A 54 -7.00 -4.43 -1.07
N LYS A 55 -7.16 -4.70 -2.38
CA LYS A 55 -6.16 -5.45 -3.16
C LYS A 55 -4.82 -4.73 -3.27
N ILE A 56 -4.80 -3.39 -3.34
CA ILE A 56 -3.55 -2.62 -3.36
C ILE A 56 -2.83 -2.77 -2.01
N ILE A 57 -3.55 -2.62 -0.90
CA ILE A 57 -3.01 -2.79 0.46
C ILE A 57 -2.50 -4.21 0.64
N GLN A 58 -3.28 -5.23 0.23
CA GLN A 58 -2.87 -6.63 0.25
C GLN A 58 -1.55 -6.83 -0.49
N ALA A 59 -1.48 -6.41 -1.75
CA ALA A 59 -0.28 -6.59 -2.56
C ALA A 59 0.94 -5.90 -1.93
N ASN A 60 0.76 -4.72 -1.33
CA ASN A 60 1.83 -4.02 -0.62
C ASN A 60 2.31 -4.77 0.63
N LEU A 61 1.39 -5.28 1.44
CA LEU A 61 1.70 -6.05 2.65
C LEU A 61 2.37 -7.40 2.30
N GLU A 62 1.83 -8.14 1.34
CA GLU A 62 2.39 -9.42 0.90
C GLU A 62 3.79 -9.26 0.29
N ARG A 63 4.01 -8.19 -0.49
CA ARG A 63 5.32 -7.86 -1.06
C ARG A 63 6.40 -7.59 0.00
N SER A 64 6.02 -7.22 1.21
CA SER A 64 6.97 -7.09 2.31
C SER A 64 7.49 -8.45 2.81
N GLY A 65 6.82 -9.55 2.49
CA GLY A 65 7.10 -10.89 2.99
C GLY A 65 6.69 -11.15 4.45
N ARG A 66 6.28 -10.10 5.18
CA ARG A 66 6.01 -10.16 6.63
C ARG A 66 4.57 -10.49 7.01
N PHE A 67 3.64 -10.44 6.06
CA PHE A 67 2.21 -10.53 6.34
C PHE A 67 1.54 -11.66 5.54
N ASN A 68 0.63 -12.37 6.19
CA ASN A 68 -0.30 -13.30 5.56
C ASN A 68 -1.67 -12.61 5.50
N VAL A 69 -1.98 -12.00 4.36
CA VAL A 69 -3.16 -11.17 4.21
C VAL A 69 -4.35 -11.99 3.72
N VAL A 70 -5.51 -11.78 4.34
CA VAL A 70 -6.80 -12.31 3.86
C VAL A 70 -7.78 -11.16 3.64
N ILE A 71 -8.44 -11.15 2.49
CA ILE A 71 -9.56 -10.24 2.20
C ILE A 71 -10.85 -11.08 2.25
N PRO A 72 -11.71 -10.90 3.27
CA PRO A 72 -13.00 -11.58 3.32
C PRO A 72 -13.96 -11.01 2.29
N GLU A 73 -14.90 -11.83 1.82
CA GLU A 73 -15.94 -11.40 0.87
C GLU A 73 -16.88 -10.34 1.47
N THR A 74 -17.05 -10.36 2.79
CA THR A 74 -17.87 -9.40 3.52
C THR A 74 -17.05 -8.21 4.01
N ILE A 75 -17.64 -7.02 3.94
CA ILE A 75 -17.07 -5.82 4.56
C ILE A 75 -17.11 -5.96 6.08
N ILE A 76 -16.01 -5.63 6.74
CA ILE A 76 -15.90 -5.62 8.20
C ILE A 76 -16.15 -4.19 8.68
N ALA A 77 -17.10 -4.04 9.60
CA ALA A 77 -17.38 -2.76 10.25
C ALA A 77 -16.19 -2.28 11.10
N GLN A 78 -16.17 -0.99 11.45
CA GLN A 78 -15.14 -0.46 12.36
C GLN A 78 -15.19 -1.08 13.76
N ASP A 79 -16.36 -1.56 14.20
CA ASP A 79 -16.51 -2.33 15.44
C ASP A 79 -16.16 -3.79 15.17
N VAL A 80 -14.91 -4.15 15.46
CA VAL A 80 -14.35 -5.46 15.14
C VAL A 80 -14.68 -6.47 16.24
N ASP A 81 -15.37 -7.56 15.89
CA ASP A 81 -15.55 -8.70 16.80
C ASP A 81 -14.22 -9.45 16.99
N ALA A 82 -13.45 -9.06 18.00
CA ALA A 82 -12.18 -9.69 18.32
C ALA A 82 -12.33 -11.19 18.60
N GLN A 83 -13.42 -11.64 19.21
CA GLN A 83 -13.59 -13.06 19.55
C GLN A 83 -13.77 -13.91 18.28
N HIS A 84 -14.48 -13.39 17.28
CA HIS A 84 -14.60 -14.03 15.97
C HIS A 84 -13.22 -14.25 15.33
N TRP A 85 -12.40 -13.21 15.27
CA TRP A 85 -11.10 -13.25 14.60
C TRP A 85 -10.03 -14.03 15.37
N LYS A 86 -10.07 -14.03 16.71
CA LYS A 86 -9.21 -14.90 17.54
C LYS A 86 -9.38 -16.37 17.19
N ARG A 87 -10.61 -16.83 17.00
CA ARG A 87 -10.89 -18.24 16.64
C ARG A 87 -10.34 -18.64 15.28
N GLN A 88 -10.07 -17.67 14.41
CA GLN A 88 -9.49 -17.87 13.09
C GLN A 88 -7.96 -17.68 13.08
N ASN A 89 -7.32 -17.49 14.25
CA ASN A 89 -5.90 -17.19 14.38
C ASN A 89 -5.47 -15.92 13.60
N ILE A 90 -6.34 -14.91 13.57
CA ILE A 90 -6.02 -13.60 13.00
C ILE A 90 -5.54 -12.68 14.11
N GLU A 91 -4.40 -12.01 13.88
CA GLU A 91 -3.78 -11.15 14.88
C GLU A 91 -4.17 -9.68 14.74
N ALA A 92 -4.46 -9.22 13.52
CA ALA A 92 -4.94 -7.86 13.30
C ALA A 92 -5.98 -7.74 12.18
N VAL A 93 -6.80 -6.69 12.26
CA VAL A 93 -7.81 -6.35 11.25
C VAL A 93 -7.60 -4.91 10.82
N VAL A 94 -7.53 -4.70 9.50
CA VAL A 94 -7.49 -3.40 8.86
C VAL A 94 -8.86 -3.10 8.29
N THR A 95 -9.44 -1.99 8.74
CA THR A 95 -10.71 -1.46 8.22
C THR A 95 -10.49 -0.05 7.69
N GLY A 96 -11.40 0.41 6.85
CA GLY A 96 -11.32 1.77 6.34
C GLY A 96 -12.47 2.13 5.43
N ASN A 97 -12.54 3.42 5.12
CA ASN A 97 -13.61 3.98 4.32
C ASN A 97 -13.07 5.09 3.43
N ILE A 98 -13.72 5.27 2.29
CA ILE A 98 -13.38 6.31 1.32
C ILE A 98 -14.62 7.17 1.12
N GLU A 99 -14.52 8.44 1.44
CA GLU A 99 -15.63 9.38 1.32
C GLU A 99 -15.26 10.47 0.31
N GLN A 100 -16.07 10.65 -0.71
CA GLN A 100 -15.86 11.71 -1.68
C GLN A 100 -16.17 13.07 -1.04
N GLN A 101 -15.21 13.98 -1.04
CA GLN A 101 -15.39 15.36 -0.55
C GLN A 101 -15.67 16.34 -1.70
N SER A 102 -15.19 16.03 -2.91
CA SER A 102 -15.48 16.75 -4.16
C SER A 102 -15.21 15.85 -5.36
N ASP A 103 -15.48 16.30 -6.59
CA ASP A 103 -15.28 15.54 -7.84
C ASP A 103 -13.92 14.83 -7.95
N LYS A 104 -12.86 15.43 -7.38
CA LYS A 104 -11.48 14.93 -7.48
C LYS A 104 -10.81 14.60 -6.14
N ILE A 105 -11.43 14.95 -5.01
CA ILE A 105 -10.83 14.80 -3.68
C ILE A 105 -11.65 13.84 -2.84
N TYR A 106 -10.95 12.87 -2.26
CA TYR A 106 -11.50 11.85 -1.40
C TYR A 106 -10.83 11.91 -0.02
N LYS A 107 -11.60 11.69 1.03
CA LYS A 107 -11.13 11.46 2.39
C LYS A 107 -10.96 9.95 2.56
N PHE A 108 -9.72 9.51 2.67
CA PHE A 108 -9.35 8.12 2.92
C PHE A 108 -9.06 7.96 4.41
N SER A 109 -9.76 7.06 5.08
CA SER A 109 -9.50 6.69 6.47
C SER A 109 -9.17 5.21 6.57
N VAL A 110 -8.16 4.89 7.37
CA VAL A 110 -7.75 3.52 7.68
C VAL A 110 -7.53 3.38 9.18
N SER A 111 -7.97 2.26 9.72
CA SER A 111 -7.79 1.88 11.13
C SER A 111 -7.13 0.52 11.22
N LEU A 112 -6.22 0.36 12.18
CA LEU A 112 -5.64 -0.91 12.56
C LEU A 112 -6.16 -1.32 13.93
N PHE A 113 -6.76 -2.50 13.99
CA PHE A 113 -7.25 -3.13 15.20
C PHE A 113 -6.42 -4.35 15.55
N ASP A 114 -5.92 -4.41 16.78
CA ASP A 114 -5.26 -5.58 17.35
C ASP A 114 -6.30 -6.48 18.01
N VAL A 115 -6.41 -7.68 17.47
CA VAL A 115 -7.41 -8.67 17.87
C VAL A 115 -7.12 -9.19 19.28
N TYR A 116 -5.86 -9.43 19.63
CA TYR A 116 -5.48 -10.03 20.90
C TYR A 116 -5.63 -9.05 22.05
N SER A 117 -5.15 -7.82 21.88
CA SER A 117 -5.33 -6.76 22.88
C SER A 117 -6.72 -6.12 22.86
N ASN A 118 -7.57 -6.46 21.89
CA ASN A 118 -8.91 -5.90 21.71
C ASN A 118 -8.89 -4.37 21.66
N LYS A 119 -7.95 -3.82 20.88
CA LYS A 119 -7.67 -2.38 20.88
C LYS A 119 -7.43 -1.88 19.47
N GLN A 120 -8.02 -0.72 19.17
CA GLN A 120 -7.62 0.05 18.00
C GLN A 120 -6.24 0.68 18.24
N LEU A 121 -5.24 0.23 17.49
CA LEU A 121 -3.86 0.69 17.62
C LEU A 121 -3.67 2.08 17.04
N PHE A 122 -4.24 2.34 15.86
CA PHE A 122 -4.25 3.66 15.26
C PHE A 122 -5.39 3.83 14.26
N THR A 123 -5.70 5.10 13.98
CA THR A 123 -6.50 5.52 12.85
C THR A 123 -5.78 6.66 12.15
N LYS A 124 -5.74 6.62 10.82
CA LYS A 124 -5.16 7.67 9.99
C LYS A 124 -6.14 8.07 8.93
N THR A 125 -6.34 9.38 8.79
CA THR A 125 -7.17 9.98 7.75
C THR A 125 -6.35 10.93 6.91
N THR A 126 -6.50 10.85 5.60
CA THR A 126 -5.81 11.73 4.64
C THR A 126 -6.74 12.13 3.50
N ARG A 127 -6.44 13.28 2.87
CA ARG A 127 -7.09 13.71 1.64
C ARG A 127 -6.28 13.21 0.45
N VAL A 128 -6.97 12.64 -0.52
CA VAL A 128 -6.39 11.95 -1.65
C VAL A 128 -7.02 12.48 -2.92
N HIS A 129 -6.20 12.92 -3.86
CA HIS A 129 -6.67 13.20 -5.21
C HIS A 129 -7.03 11.89 -5.92
N VAL A 130 -7.99 11.89 -6.84
CA VAL A 130 -8.44 10.69 -7.60
C VAL A 130 -7.30 9.94 -8.31
N SER A 131 -6.18 10.58 -8.62
CA SER A 131 -5.00 9.91 -9.21
C SER A 131 -4.00 9.37 -8.17
N GLY A 132 -4.17 9.70 -6.89
CA GLY A 132 -3.20 9.51 -5.81
C GLY A 132 -3.41 8.29 -4.92
N PHE A 133 -4.49 7.51 -5.10
CA PHE A 133 -4.84 6.40 -4.20
C PHE A 133 -3.73 5.36 -3.98
N ARG A 134 -2.93 5.06 -5.01
CA ARG A 134 -1.80 4.12 -4.88
C ARG A 134 -0.70 4.61 -3.92
N LYS A 135 -0.57 5.92 -3.70
CA LYS A 135 0.47 6.48 -2.82
C LYS A 135 0.11 6.42 -1.34
N VAL A 136 -1.17 6.22 -1.03
CA VAL A 136 -1.67 6.22 0.36
C VAL A 136 -2.03 4.83 0.86
N ALA A 137 -2.11 3.86 -0.05
CA ALA A 137 -2.31 2.44 0.20
C ALA A 137 -0.97 1.68 0.29
#